data_AF-A0A177YAF1-F1
#
_entry.id   AF-A0A177YAF1-F1
#
_cell.length_a   1.000
_cell.length_b   1.000
_cell.length_c   1.000
_cell.angle_alpha   90.00
_cell.angle_beta   90.00
_cell.angle_gamma   90.00
#
_symmetry.space_group_name_H-M   'P 1'
#
loop_
_entity.id
_entity.type
_entity.pdbx_description
1 polymer ?
#
loop_
_entity_poly.entity_id
_entity_poly.type
_entity_poly.pdbx_seq_one_letter_code
_entity_poly.pdbx_strand_id
1 'polypeptide(L)'
;MISKAASNAVVLVSRATLAVLIFDGFLCGVLSVLFLPTYLGSIPFPVSALLAGVANVALLFAARKVAERPAAIASPLIGWGVGVLLCMFGGPGGDVLLLADWRTALLLVGGAVPPGILLFSWRLKALTTAPHGSPQPAARPGSSPGSRAR
;
A
#
# COMPACT_ATOMS: atom_id res chain seq x y z
N MET A 1 -34.24 -1.51 -9.62
CA MET A 1 -33.64 -2.49 -8.66
C MET A 1 -32.31 -3.05 -9.15
N ILE A 2 -32.13 -3.32 -10.45
CA ILE A 2 -30.93 -3.95 -11.04
C ILE A 2 -29.63 -3.14 -10.83
N SER A 3 -29.69 -1.80 -10.91
CA SER A 3 -28.52 -0.92 -10.73
C SER A 3 -27.91 -0.99 -9.31
N LYS A 4 -28.73 -1.15 -8.27
CA LYS A 4 -28.26 -1.25 -6.87
C LYS A 4 -27.54 -2.58 -6.62
N ALA A 5 -28.04 -3.66 -7.20
CA ALA A 5 -27.41 -4.98 -7.11
C ALA A 5 -26.04 -5.01 -7.82
N ALA A 6 -25.95 -4.40 -9.02
CA ALA A 6 -24.68 -4.30 -9.75
C ALA A 6 -23.63 -3.46 -9.00
N SER A 7 -24.03 -2.32 -8.42
CA SER A 7 -23.13 -1.48 -7.62
C SER A 7 -22.61 -2.23 -6.39
N ASN A 8 -23.48 -2.96 -5.67
CA ASN A 8 -23.09 -3.75 -4.51
C ASN A 8 -22.10 -4.86 -4.88
N ALA A 9 -22.28 -5.52 -6.03
CA ALA A 9 -21.38 -6.57 -6.50
C ALA A 9 -19.97 -6.03 -6.77
N VAL A 10 -19.84 -4.88 -7.44
CA VAL A 10 -18.54 -4.24 -7.70
C VAL A 10 -17.83 -3.88 -6.39
N VAL A 11 -18.57 -3.31 -5.43
CA VAL A 11 -18.01 -2.98 -4.11
C VAL A 11 -17.55 -4.25 -3.37
N LEU A 12 -18.32 -5.33 -3.45
CA LEU A 12 -17.96 -6.60 -2.80
C LEU A 12 -16.70 -7.19 -3.43
N VAL A 13 -16.58 -7.17 -4.75
CA VAL A 13 -15.39 -7.65 -5.47
C VAL A 13 -14.16 -6.82 -5.09
N SER A 14 -14.24 -5.49 -5.06
CA SER A 14 -13.11 -4.65 -4.65
C SER A 14 -12.67 -4.93 -3.21
N ARG A 15 -13.64 -5.13 -2.29
CA ARG A 15 -13.36 -5.48 -0.89
C ARG A 15 -12.73 -6.85 -0.76
N ALA A 16 -13.24 -7.86 -1.48
CA ALA A 16 -12.69 -9.21 -1.48
C ALA A 16 -11.26 -9.22 -2.02
N THR A 17 -11.01 -8.54 -3.15
CA THR A 17 -9.66 -8.42 -3.71
C THR A 17 -8.69 -7.76 -2.75
N LEU A 18 -9.11 -6.69 -2.05
CA LEU A 18 -8.28 -6.08 -1.00
C LEU A 18 -8.00 -7.03 0.15
N ALA A 19 -9.00 -7.78 0.61
CA ALA A 19 -8.81 -8.76 1.69
C ALA A 19 -7.79 -9.85 1.28
N VAL A 20 -7.88 -10.33 0.04
CA VAL A 20 -6.91 -11.29 -0.54
C VAL A 20 -5.52 -10.68 -0.61
N LEU A 21 -5.39 -9.43 -1.08
CA LEU A 21 -4.10 -8.73 -1.15
C LEU A 21 -3.47 -8.53 0.24
N ILE A 22 -4.28 -8.21 1.26
CA ILE A 22 -3.80 -8.08 2.65
C ILE A 22 -3.30 -9.43 3.16
N PHE A 23 -4.05 -10.49 2.92
CA PHE A 23 -3.68 -11.84 3.32
C PHE A 23 -2.42 -12.33 2.59
N ASP A 24 -2.30 -12.04 1.29
CA ASP A 24 -1.11 -12.36 0.50
C ASP A 24 0.12 -11.59 0.98
N GLY A 25 -0.04 -10.30 1.31
CA GLY A 25 0.99 -9.51 1.97
C GLY A 25 1.45 -10.15 3.29
N PHE A 26 0.50 -10.57 4.13
CA PHE A 26 0.77 -11.27 5.37
C PHE A 26 1.55 -12.58 5.15
N LEU A 27 1.09 -13.43 4.24
CA LEU A 27 1.78 -14.68 3.90
C LEU A 27 3.19 -14.41 3.35
N CYS A 28 3.34 -13.40 2.50
CA CYS A 28 4.63 -12.96 2.00
C CYS A 28 5.57 -12.55 3.14
N GLY A 29 5.05 -11.83 4.15
CA GLY A 29 5.80 -11.46 5.35
C GLY A 29 6.32 -12.69 6.10
N VAL A 30 5.44 -13.64 6.40
CA VAL A 30 5.80 -14.88 7.09
C VAL A 30 6.82 -15.69 6.28
N LEU A 31 6.56 -15.93 4.99
CA LEU A 31 7.46 -16.67 4.11
C LEU A 31 8.83 -16.01 4.00
N SER A 32 8.88 -14.67 3.95
CA SER A 32 10.15 -13.97 3.82
C SER A 32 11.05 -14.17 5.04
N VAL A 33 10.46 -14.27 6.23
CA VAL A 33 11.17 -14.58 7.47
C VAL A 33 11.62 -16.04 7.50
N LEU A 34 10.73 -16.97 7.13
CA LEU A 34 11.06 -18.41 7.10
C LEU A 34 12.17 -18.76 6.11
N PHE A 35 12.24 -18.05 4.98
CA PHE A 35 13.28 -18.23 3.96
C PHE A 35 14.51 -17.34 4.17
N LEU A 36 14.50 -16.45 5.18
CA LEU A 36 15.64 -15.61 5.52
C LEU A 36 16.94 -16.37 5.86
N PRO A 37 16.90 -17.53 6.56
CA PRO A 37 18.09 -18.35 6.81
C PRO A 37 18.42 -19.29 5.64
N THR A 38 18.11 -18.93 4.39
CA THR A 38 18.53 -19.71 3.22
C THR A 38 20.05 -19.57 3.02
N TYR A 39 20.74 -20.70 2.82
CA TYR A 39 22.18 -20.74 2.56
C TYR A 39 22.48 -21.23 1.15
N LEU A 40 23.45 -20.61 0.48
CA LEU A 40 24.11 -21.20 -0.68
C LEU A 40 25.46 -21.76 -0.21
N GLY A 41 25.53 -23.07 -0.03
CA GLY A 41 26.68 -23.72 0.61
C GLY A 41 26.81 -23.24 2.06
N SER A 42 27.90 -22.54 2.37
CA SER A 42 28.18 -21.99 3.71
C SER A 42 27.86 -20.50 3.86
N ILE A 43 27.45 -19.82 2.78
CA ILE A 43 27.20 -18.38 2.79
C ILE A 43 25.70 -18.12 2.94
N PRO A 44 25.27 -17.32 3.94
CA PRO A 44 23.87 -16.94 4.05
C PRO A 44 23.45 -16.04 2.88
N PHE A 45 22.38 -16.41 2.20
CA PHE A 45 21.89 -15.72 1.01
C PHE A 45 20.45 -15.25 1.23
N PRO A 46 20.24 -13.99 1.66
CA PRO A 46 18.92 -13.45 2.02
C PRO A 46 18.09 -13.07 0.78
N VAL A 47 17.90 -14.02 -0.14
CA VAL A 47 17.13 -13.83 -1.38
C VAL A 47 15.68 -13.44 -1.10
N SER A 48 15.13 -13.89 0.03
CA SER A 48 13.77 -13.58 0.45
C SER A 48 13.57 -12.08 0.68
N ALA A 49 14.59 -11.31 1.09
CA ALA A 49 14.49 -9.86 1.25
C ALA A 49 14.23 -9.15 -0.09
N LEU A 50 14.90 -9.62 -1.15
CA LEU A 50 14.73 -9.07 -2.50
C LEU A 50 13.37 -9.45 -3.08
N LEU A 51 12.97 -10.71 -2.91
CA LEU A 51 11.66 -11.21 -3.32
C LEU A 51 10.52 -10.50 -2.58
N ALA A 52 10.67 -10.23 -1.28
CA ALA A 52 9.71 -9.47 -0.50
C ALA A 52 9.51 -8.06 -1.06
N GLY A 53 10.60 -7.37 -1.41
CA GLY A 53 10.53 -6.06 -2.05
C GLY A 53 9.75 -6.07 -3.36
N VAL A 54 10.06 -7.04 -4.24
CA VAL A 54 9.36 -7.21 -5.53
C VAL A 54 7.87 -7.53 -5.32
N ALA A 55 7.56 -8.46 -4.40
CA ALA A 55 6.20 -8.84 -4.07
C ALA A 55 5.40 -7.66 -3.52
N ASN A 56 5.96 -6.91 -2.56
CA ASN A 56 5.29 -5.75 -1.98
C ASN A 56 5.02 -4.64 -3.01
N VAL A 57 5.93 -4.42 -3.96
CA VAL A 57 5.71 -3.50 -5.08
C VAL A 57 4.56 -3.98 -5.97
N ALA A 58 4.54 -5.27 -6.33
CA ALA A 58 3.47 -5.85 -7.15
C ALA A 58 2.11 -5.76 -6.45
N LEU A 59 2.06 -6.05 -5.15
CA LEU A 59 0.86 -5.93 -4.31
C LEU A 59 0.32 -4.50 -4.27
N LEU A 60 1.20 -3.50 -4.14
CA LEU A 60 0.82 -2.08 -4.18
C LEU A 60 0.19 -1.69 -5.53
N PHE A 61 0.77 -2.15 -6.63
CA PHE A 61 0.19 -1.91 -7.97
C PHE A 61 -1.17 -2.59 -8.12
N ALA A 62 -1.33 -3.81 -7.61
CA ALA A 62 -2.62 -4.50 -7.63
C ALA A 62 -3.66 -3.80 -6.75
N ALA A 63 -3.30 -3.39 -5.52
CA ALA A 63 -4.20 -2.66 -4.62
C ALA A 63 -4.65 -1.32 -5.21
N ARG A 64 -3.76 -0.61 -5.93
CA ARG A 64 -4.08 0.65 -6.61
C ARG A 64 -5.12 0.48 -7.74
N LYS A 65 -5.28 -0.71 -8.31
CA LYS A 65 -6.32 -0.97 -9.33
C LYS A 65 -7.73 -1.07 -8.74
N VAL A 66 -7.85 -1.34 -7.44
CA VAL A 66 -9.14 -1.60 -6.77
C VAL A 66 -9.47 -0.60 -5.66
N ALA A 67 -8.52 0.25 -5.26
CA ALA A 67 -8.67 1.21 -4.20
C ALA A 67 -8.15 2.60 -4.57
N GLU A 68 -8.90 3.64 -4.16
CA GLU A 68 -8.51 5.03 -4.37
C GLU A 68 -7.86 5.67 -3.13
N ARG A 69 -8.22 5.19 -1.94
CA ARG A 69 -7.68 5.74 -0.68
C ARG A 69 -6.24 5.28 -0.47
N PRO A 70 -5.30 6.17 -0.15
CA PRO A 70 -3.90 5.81 0.02
C PRO A 70 -3.70 4.75 1.12
N ALA A 71 -4.47 4.82 2.21
CA ALA A 71 -4.42 3.81 3.28
C ALA A 71 -4.86 2.41 2.80
N ALA A 72 -5.85 2.33 1.92
CA ALA A 72 -6.30 1.04 1.36
C ALA A 72 -5.27 0.47 0.37
N ILE A 73 -4.57 1.32 -0.38
CA ILE A 73 -3.48 0.92 -1.29
C ILE A 73 -2.29 0.37 -0.48
N ALA A 74 -2.00 0.95 0.68
CA ALA A 74 -0.92 0.49 1.57
C ALA A 74 -1.28 -0.76 2.39
N SER A 75 -2.54 -1.22 2.37
CA SER A 75 -3.01 -2.33 3.20
C SER A 75 -2.24 -3.65 3.04
N PRO A 76 -1.76 -4.07 1.85
CA PRO A 76 -0.98 -5.29 1.70
C PRO A 76 0.38 -5.19 2.39
N LEU A 77 1.00 -4.01 2.32
CA LEU A 77 2.28 -3.73 2.98
C LEU A 77 2.14 -3.75 4.51
N ILE A 78 0.99 -3.31 5.03
CA ILE A 78 0.66 -3.45 6.46
C ILE A 78 0.51 -4.93 6.81
N GLY A 79 -0.18 -5.73 5.98
CA GLY A 79 -0.29 -7.18 6.15
C GLY A 79 1.09 -7.85 6.24
N TRP A 80 1.99 -7.51 5.32
CA TRP A 80 3.38 -7.97 5.35
C TRP A 80 4.09 -7.58 6.64
N GLY A 81 3.99 -6.32 7.08
CA GLY A 81 4.59 -5.87 8.32
C GLY A 81 4.07 -6.62 9.54
N VAL A 82 2.76 -6.89 9.59
CA VAL A 82 2.14 -7.72 10.64
C VAL A 82 2.71 -9.14 10.61
N GLY A 83 2.84 -9.77 9.45
CA GLY A 83 3.43 -11.10 9.33
C GLY A 83 4.87 -11.16 9.85
N VAL A 84 5.69 -10.17 9.48
CA VAL A 84 7.07 -10.03 9.98
C VAL A 84 7.09 -9.82 11.49
N LEU A 85 6.26 -8.92 12.02
CA LEU A 85 6.16 -8.65 13.47
C LEU A 85 5.74 -9.90 14.25
N LEU A 86 4.76 -10.67 13.76
CA LEU A 86 4.36 -11.91 14.43
C LEU A 86 5.52 -12.90 14.52
N CYS A 87 6.33 -13.01 13.46
CA CYS A 87 7.53 -13.85 13.50
C CYS A 87 8.62 -13.33 14.46
N MET A 88 8.62 -12.04 14.84
CA MET A 88 9.50 -11.51 15.89
C MET A 88 9.07 -11.93 17.30
N PHE A 89 7.77 -12.10 17.54
CA PHE A 89 7.26 -12.43 18.87
C PHE A 89 7.39 -13.92 19.25
N GLY A 90 7.70 -14.80 18.29
CA GLY A 90 7.97 -16.22 18.54
C GLY A 90 7.37 -17.15 17.50
N GLY A 91 8.01 -18.29 17.31
CA GLY A 91 7.59 -19.39 16.45
C GLY A 91 6.88 -20.51 17.23
N PRO A 92 6.23 -21.44 16.52
CA PRO A 92 5.44 -22.52 17.14
C PRO A 92 6.26 -23.50 18.00
N GLY A 93 7.60 -23.47 17.88
CA GLY A 93 8.54 -24.25 18.70
C GLY A 93 9.09 -23.52 19.92
N GLY A 94 8.64 -22.29 20.20
CA GLY A 94 9.19 -21.45 21.27
C GLY A 94 10.43 -20.63 20.86
N ASP A 95 10.93 -20.83 19.64
CA ASP A 95 12.08 -20.08 19.10
C ASP A 95 11.67 -18.74 18.49
N VAL A 96 12.53 -17.72 18.58
CA VAL A 96 12.33 -16.47 17.85
C VAL A 96 12.71 -16.69 16.38
N LEU A 97 11.72 -16.65 15.47
CA LEU A 97 11.93 -16.90 14.03
C LEU A 97 12.76 -15.80 13.35
N LEU A 98 12.82 -14.61 13.95
CA LEU A 98 13.44 -13.44 13.38
C LEU A 98 14.49 -12.90 14.35
N LEU A 99 15.74 -13.33 14.17
CA LEU A 99 16.87 -12.83 14.95
C LEU A 99 17.22 -11.40 14.55
N ALA A 100 17.60 -10.57 15.51
CA ALA A 100 18.06 -9.20 15.29
C ALA A 100 19.48 -9.18 14.66
N ASP A 101 19.58 -9.61 13.41
CA ASP A 101 20.82 -9.67 12.63
C ASP A 101 20.72 -8.81 11.35
N TRP A 102 21.83 -8.59 10.65
CA TRP A 102 21.89 -7.78 9.42
C TRP A 102 20.92 -8.26 8.33
N ARG A 103 20.58 -9.56 8.30
CA ARG A 103 19.62 -10.16 7.37
C ARG A 103 18.21 -9.62 7.60
N THR A 104 17.84 -9.43 8.86
CA THR A 104 16.57 -8.82 9.26
C THR A 104 16.53 -7.36 8.83
N ALA A 105 17.62 -6.62 9.03
CA ALA A 105 17.70 -5.24 8.55
C ALA A 105 17.52 -5.19 7.03
N LEU A 106 18.15 -6.11 6.27
CA LEU A 106 17.94 -6.20 4.82
C LEU A 106 16.51 -6.58 4.43
N LEU A 107 15.84 -7.47 5.17
CA LEU A 107 14.44 -7.79 4.91
C LEU A 107 13.54 -6.58 5.14
N LEU A 108 13.75 -5.86 6.25
CA LEU A 108 12.96 -4.68 6.58
C LEU A 108 13.19 -3.55 5.56
N VAL A 109 14.45 -3.26 5.26
CA VAL A 109 14.83 -2.22 4.30
C VAL A 109 14.43 -2.62 2.88
N GLY A 110 14.81 -3.81 2.42
CA GLY A 110 14.51 -4.29 1.07
C GLY A 110 13.02 -4.53 0.83
N GLY A 111 12.29 -4.99 1.84
CA GLY A 111 10.86 -5.22 1.79
C GLY A 111 10.02 -3.94 1.87
N ALA A 112 10.46 -2.92 2.63
CA ALA A 112 9.67 -1.72 2.88
C ALA A 112 10.10 -0.47 2.08
N VAL A 113 11.39 -0.30 1.77
CA VAL A 113 11.89 0.92 1.12
C VAL A 113 11.35 1.07 -0.31
N PRO A 114 11.47 0.07 -1.21
CA PRO A 114 10.93 0.19 -2.57
C PRO A 114 9.43 0.54 -2.62
N PRO A 115 8.52 -0.18 -1.92
CA PRO A 115 7.11 0.17 -1.91
C PRO A 115 6.83 1.49 -1.17
N GLY A 116 7.60 1.82 -0.14
CA GLY A 116 7.49 3.10 0.58
C GLY A 116 7.79 4.31 -0.31
N ILE A 117 8.85 4.25 -1.12
CA ILE A 117 9.19 5.28 -2.10
C ILE A 117 8.06 5.46 -3.13
N LEU A 118 7.46 4.36 -3.59
CA LEU A 118 6.33 4.42 -4.54
C LEU A 118 5.10 5.09 -3.92
N LEU A 119 4.70 4.69 -2.72
CA LEU A 119 3.58 5.33 -1.99
C LEU A 119 3.83 6.83 -1.80
N PHE A 120 5.04 7.19 -1.39
CA PHE A 120 5.42 8.58 -1.17
C PHE A 120 5.39 9.39 -2.47
N SER A 121 5.95 8.85 -3.56
CA SER A 121 5.96 9.49 -4.88
C SER A 121 4.54 9.74 -5.40
N TRP A 122 3.64 8.76 -5.22
CA TRP A 122 2.23 8.93 -5.60
C TRP A 122 1.53 9.97 -4.73
N ARG A 123 1.84 10.02 -3.43
CA ARG A 123 1.28 11.01 -2.52
C ARG A 123 1.74 12.42 -2.87
N LEU A 124 3.02 12.60 -3.20
CA LEU A 124 3.57 13.87 -3.65
C LEU A 124 2.90 14.34 -4.94
N LYS A 125 2.79 13.46 -5.95
CA LYS A 125 2.10 13.80 -7.21
C LYS A 125 0.66 14.28 -6.96
N ALA A 126 -0.07 13.63 -6.05
CA ALA A 126 -1.42 14.07 -5.69
C ALA A 126 -1.47 15.45 -5.02
N LEU A 127 -0.43 15.85 -4.28
CA LEU A 127 -0.31 17.18 -3.67
C LEU A 127 0.08 18.24 -4.69
N THR A 128 0.96 17.92 -5.63
CA THR A 128 1.41 18.86 -6.68
C THR A 128 0.34 19.09 -7.74
N THR A 129 -0.51 18.09 -8.03
CA THR A 129 -1.64 18.24 -8.95
C THR A 129 -2.82 18.98 -8.32
N ALA A 130 -2.85 19.19 -7.00
CA ALA A 130 -3.80 20.11 -6.40
C ALA A 130 -3.47 21.53 -6.91
N PRO A 131 -4.33 22.14 -7.74
CA PRO A 131 -4.02 23.43 -8.33
C PRO A 131 -3.75 24.45 -7.25
N HIS A 132 -2.65 25.19 -7.40
CA HIS A 132 -2.42 26.44 -6.68
C HIS A 132 -3.69 27.27 -6.77
N GLY A 133 -4.07 27.86 -5.63
CA GLY A 133 -5.38 28.43 -5.38
C GLY A 133 -6.00 29.12 -6.59
N SER A 134 -7.27 28.82 -6.82
CA SER A 134 -8.16 29.80 -7.42
C SER A 134 -8.55 30.76 -6.29
N PRO A 135 -7.93 31.93 -6.11
CA PRO A 135 -8.67 33.02 -5.49
C PRO A 135 -9.88 33.23 -6.40
N GLN A 136 -11.03 32.80 -5.91
CA GLN A 136 -12.34 33.21 -6.38
C GLN A 136 -12.26 34.68 -6.82
N PRO A 137 -12.50 35.03 -8.10
CA PRO A 137 -12.78 36.40 -8.49
C PRO A 137 -14.18 36.75 -7.95
N ALA A 138 -14.29 36.94 -6.63
CA ALA A 138 -15.47 37.47 -6.00
C ALA A 138 -15.53 38.99 -6.25
N ALA A 139 -15.77 39.39 -7.50
CA ALA A 139 -16.27 40.72 -7.85
C ALA A 139 -16.67 40.74 -9.33
N ARG A 140 -17.96 40.50 -9.61
CA ARG A 140 -18.79 41.30 -10.52
C ARG A 140 -20.20 40.70 -10.63
N PRO A 141 -21.18 41.28 -9.94
CA PRO A 141 -22.48 41.53 -10.53
C PRO A 141 -22.72 43.04 -10.56
N GLY A 142 -22.04 43.72 -11.48
CA GLY A 142 -22.40 45.09 -11.87
C GLY A 142 -23.42 45.02 -13.00
N SER A 143 -24.65 44.61 -12.71
CA SER A 143 -25.76 44.72 -13.65
C SER A 143 -26.35 46.13 -13.57
N SER A 144 -26.08 46.96 -14.57
CA SER A 144 -26.87 48.13 -14.94
C SER A 144 -26.56 48.40 -16.43
N PRO A 145 -27.53 48.67 -17.34
CA PRO A 145 -28.61 49.65 -17.16
C PRO A 145 -29.98 49.22 -17.76
N GLY A 146 -31.06 49.43 -17.01
CA GLY A 146 -32.40 49.04 -17.45
C GLY A 146 -33.53 49.93 -16.93
N SER A 147 -33.30 51.23 -16.76
CA SER A 147 -34.38 52.19 -16.49
C SER A 147 -34.90 52.73 -17.82
N ARG A 148 -35.82 51.99 -18.42
CA ARG A 148 -36.67 52.45 -19.53
C ARG A 148 -38.04 52.81 -18.93
N ALA A 149 -38.46 54.05 -19.16
CA ALA A 149 -39.84 54.52 -19.25
C ALA A 149 -40.76 54.37 -18.02
N ARG A 150 -41.01 55.49 -17.31
CA ARG A 150 -42.31 56.17 -17.37
C ARG A 150 -42.20 57.60 -16.84
#